data_AF-A0A6A6HGH4-F1
#
_entry.id   AF-A0A6A6HGH4-F1
#
_cell.length_a   1.000
_cell.length_b   1.000
_cell.length_c   1.000
_cell.angle_alpha   90.00
_cell.angle_beta   90.00
_cell.angle_gamma   90.00
#
_symmetry.space_group_name_H-M   'P 1'
#
loop_
_entity.id
_entity.type
_entity.pdbx_description
1 polymer ?
#
loop_
_entity_poly.entity_id
_entity_poly.type
_entity_poly.pdbx_seq_one_letter_code
_entity_poly.pdbx_strand_id
1 'polypeptide(L)' 'MEPEGYQPVKHHGTGVDSDELTYESYLLPLEEAMRKLRGSVSADVVRRAWEGIQLRTKMEEATTSS' A
#
# COMPACT_ATOMS: atom_id res chain seq x y z
N MET A 1 -7.34 5.17 -8.47
CA MET A 1 -6.48 6.01 -7.60
C MET A 1 -7.31 6.30 -6.36
N GLU A 2 -6.74 6.17 -5.16
CA GLU A 2 -7.49 6.42 -3.91
C GLU A 2 -8.08 7.83 -3.90
N PRO A 3 -9.27 8.04 -3.29
CA PRO A 3 -9.91 9.35 -3.26
C PRO A 3 -9.07 10.37 -2.47
N GLU A 4 -9.21 11.64 -2.85
CA GLU A 4 -8.56 12.74 -2.15
C GLU A 4 -8.97 12.75 -0.67
N GLY A 5 -7.98 12.76 0.23
CA GLY A 5 -8.20 12.68 1.68
C GLY A 5 -8.39 11.28 2.24
N TYR A 6 -8.16 10.21 1.46
CA TYR A 6 -8.18 8.84 1.98
C TYR A 6 -7.24 8.68 3.18
N GLN A 7 -7.77 8.11 4.25
CA GLN A 7 -7.01 7.71 5.43
C GLN A 7 -7.20 6.19 5.60
N PRO A 8 -6.09 5.40 5.60
CA PRO A 8 -6.17 3.97 5.89
C PRO A 8 -6.83 3.74 7.25
N VAL A 9 -7.76 2.78 7.31
CA VAL A 9 -8.38 2.39 8.57
C VAL A 9 -7.33 1.75 9.46
N LYS A 10 -7.09 2.34 10.64
CA LYS A 10 -6.25 1.73 11.67
C LYS A 10 -7.08 0.76 12.50
N HIS A 11 -6.63 -0.49 12.53
CA HIS A 11 -7.24 -1.53 13.35
C HIS A 11 -6.42 -1.73 14.62
N HIS A 12 -7.08 -1.62 15.77
CA HIS A 12 -6.46 -1.88 17.07
C HIS A 12 -6.42 -3.38 17.39
N GLY A 13 -5.49 -3.79 18.25
CA GLY A 13 -5.39 -5.17 18.73
C GLY A 13 -4.71 -6.10 17.74
N THR A 14 -3.85 -5.55 16.87
CA THR A 14 -3.10 -6.31 15.86
C THR A 14 -1.81 -6.93 16.41
N GLY A 15 -1.48 -6.63 17.67
CA GLY A 15 -0.27 -7.13 18.32
C GLY A 15 0.98 -6.26 18.07
N VAL A 16 0.82 -5.13 17.37
CA VAL A 16 1.88 -4.12 17.16
C VAL A 16 1.50 -2.75 17.71
N ASP A 17 0.35 -2.63 18.38
CA ASP A 17 -0.19 -1.35 18.87
C ASP A 17 0.79 -0.62 19.79
N SER A 18 1.46 -1.33 20.70
CA SER A 18 2.44 -0.75 21.63
C SER A 18 3.68 -0.20 20.91
N ASP A 19 4.09 -0.85 19.83
CA ASP A 19 5.26 -0.46 19.07
C ASP A 19 4.91 0.76 18.21
N GLU A 20 3.73 0.75 17.57
CA GLU A 20 3.23 1.88 16.79
C GLU A 20 3.08 3.18 17.61
N LEU A 21 2.84 3.10 18.92
CA LEU A 21 2.83 4.29 19.79
C LEU A 21 4.16 5.05 19.82
N THR A 22 5.27 4.38 19.47
CA THR A 22 6.61 4.96 19.46
C THR A 22 7.00 5.57 18.11
N TYR A 23 6.14 5.44 17.08
CA TYR A 23 6.42 5.91 15.73
C TYR A 23 5.32 6.82 15.18
N GLU A 24 5.72 7.73 14.28
CA GLU A 24 4.78 8.50 13.48
C GLU A 24 4.50 7.77 12.16
N SER A 25 3.23 7.75 11.76
CA SER A 25 2.77 7.09 10.53
C SER A 25 2.38 8.13 9.49
N TYR A 26 2.84 7.92 8.26
CA TYR A 26 2.61 8.82 7.13
C TYR A 26 2.10 8.02 5.93
N LEU A 27 1.09 8.54 5.25
CA LEU A 27 0.69 8.04 3.94
C LEU A 27 1.60 8.65 2.88
N LEU A 28 2.28 7.81 2.11
CA LEU A 28 3.28 8.23 1.13
C LEU A 28 2.88 7.83 -0.29
N PRO A 29 3.32 8.60 -1.31
CA PRO A 29 3.30 8.14 -2.69
C PRO A 29 4.10 6.85 -2.87
N LEU A 30 3.64 5.96 -3.77
CA LEU A 30 4.24 4.65 -3.99
C LEU A 30 5.74 4.71 -4.31
N GLU A 31 6.14 5.64 -5.18
CA GLU A 31 7.54 5.82 -5.57
C GLU A 31 8.43 6.18 -4.37
N GLU A 32 7.93 7.05 -3.48
CA GLU A 32 8.65 7.43 -2.27
C GLU A 32 8.74 6.27 -1.27
N ALA A 33 7.65 5.52 -1.07
CA ALA A 33 7.65 4.33 -0.23
C ALA A 33 8.68 3.30 -0.73
N MET A 34 8.69 3.02 -2.04
CA MET A 34 9.66 2.11 -2.67
C MET A 34 11.10 2.60 -2.50
N ARG A 35 11.34 3.91 -2.60
CA ARG A 35 12.67 4.50 -2.37
C ARG A 35 13.13 4.31 -0.92
N LYS A 36 12.26 4.57 0.06
CA LYS A 36 12.58 4.44 1.49
C LYS A 36 12.80 2.98 1.91
N LEU A 37 12.08 2.05 1.30
CA LEU A 37 12.16 0.61 1.61
C LEU A 37 13.25 -0.13 0.82
N ARG A 38 14.02 0.55 -0.04
CA ARG A 38 14.99 -0.08 -0.93
C ARG A 38 15.93 -1.03 -0.19
N GLY A 39 16.03 -2.26 -0.67
CA GLY A 39 16.89 -3.30 -0.10
C GLY A 39 16.27 -4.06 1.08
N SER A 40 15.05 -3.72 1.51
CA SER A 40 14.29 -4.48 2.51
C SER A 40 13.31 -5.46 1.87
N VAL A 41 12.90 -6.48 2.62
CA VAL A 41 11.81 -7.40 2.24
C VAL A 41 10.51 -6.63 1.98
N SER A 42 10.27 -5.55 2.72
CA SER A 42 9.06 -4.72 2.56
C SER A 42 8.98 -4.06 1.18
N ALA A 43 10.11 -3.73 0.54
CA ALA A 43 10.09 -3.23 -0.85
C ALA A 43 9.58 -4.28 -1.84
N ASP A 44 9.95 -5.56 -1.67
CA ASP A 44 9.46 -6.64 -2.52
C ASP A 44 7.97 -6.90 -2.31
N VAL A 45 7.49 -6.79 -1.07
CA VAL A 45 6.07 -6.91 -0.73
C VAL A 45 5.26 -5.81 -1.42
N VAL A 46 5.68 -4.54 -1.28
CA VAL A 46 5.00 -3.38 -1.90
C VAL A 46 4.99 -3.51 -3.43
N ARG A 47 6.11 -3.90 -4.03
CA ARG A 47 6.21 -4.11 -5.49
C ARG A 47 5.22 -5.17 -5.97
N ARG A 48 5.20 -6.36 -5.35
CA ARG A 48 4.29 -7.45 -5.73
C ARG A 48 2.83 -7.06 -5.54
N ALA A 49 2.51 -6.36 -4.46
CA ALA A 49 1.16 -5.86 -4.23
C ALA A 49 0.72 -4.90 -5.35
N TRP A 50 1.60 -3.97 -5.74
CA TRP A 50 1.30 -3.04 -6.84
C TRP A 50 1.13 -3.75 -8.19
N GLU A 51 1.99 -4.72 -8.51
CA GLU A 51 1.86 -5.54 -9.72
C GLU A 51 0.51 -6.27 -9.77
N GLY A 52 0.06 -6.83 -8.64
CA GLY A 52 -1.24 -7.48 -8.53
C GLY A 52 -2.41 -6.52 -8.75
N ILE A 53 -2.35 -5.31 -8.19
CA ILE A 53 -3.37 -4.26 -8.41
C ILE A 53 -3.42 -3.89 -9.89
N GLN A 54 -2.27 -3.62 -10.51
CA GLN A 54 -2.19 -3.27 -11.93
C GLN A 54 -2.74 -4.39 -12.83
N LEU A 55 -2.44 -5.66 -12.50
CA LEU A 55 -2.98 -6.80 -13.22
C LEU A 55 -4.51 -6.86 -13.12
N ARG A 56 -5.05 -6.74 -11.90
CA ARG A 56 -6.50 -6.74 -11.66
C ARG A 56 -7.20 -5.62 -12.44
N THR A 57 -6.68 -4.40 -12.37
CA THR A 57 -7.25 -3.24 -13.09
C THR A 57 -7.31 -3.50 -14.59
N LYS A 58 -6.25 -4.05 -15.19
CA LYS A 58 -6.26 -4.42 -16.63
C LYS A 58 -7.33 -5.46 -16.96
N MET A 59 -7.54 -6.45 -16.10
CA MET A 59 -8.56 -7.48 -16.30
C MET A 59 -9.98 -6.90 -16.18
N GLU A 60 -10.21 -6.01 -15.22
CA GLU A 60 -11.50 -5.33 -15.01
C GLU A 60 -11.85 -4.39 -16.18
N GLU A 61 -10.87 -3.64 -16.69
CA GLU A 61 -11.02 -2.76 -17.87
C GLU A 61 -11.34 -3.55 -19.14
N ALA A 62 -10.64 -4.68 -19.35
CA ALA A 62 -10.88 -5.56 -20.49
C ALA A 62 -12.28 -6.19 -20.47
N THR A 63 -12.82 -6.46 -19.28
CA THR A 63 -14.15 -7.06 -19.10
C THR A 63 -15.27 -6.04 -19.30
N THR A 64 -15.04 -4.78 -18.93
CA THR A 64 -16.05 -3.71 -18.98
C THR A 64 -16.19 -3.07 -20.38
N SER A 65 -15.22 -3.33 -21.27
CA SER A 65 -15.22 -2.81 -22.65
C SER A 65 -15.83 -3.79 -23.69
N SER A 66 -16.49 -4.87 -23.23
CA SER A 66 -17.27 -5.81 -24.06
C SER A 66 -18.76 -5.66 -23.79
#